data_AF-A0A0N4YHH7-F1
#
_entry.id   AF-A0A0N4YHH7-F1
#
_cell.length_a   1.000
_cell.length_b   1.000
_cell.length_c   1.000
_cell.angle_alpha   90.00
_cell.angle_beta   90.00
_cell.angle_gamma   90.00
#
_symmetry.space_group_name_H-M   'P 1'
#
loop_
_entity.id
_entity.type
_entity.pdbx_description
1 polymer ?
#
loop_
_entity_poly.entity_id
_entity_poly.type
_entity_poly.pdbx_seq_one_letter_code
_entity_poly.pdbx_strand_id
1 'polypeptide(L)'
;MSSALLLALIAITVFCSPIDERFDDELLAKERSIQKRAINENVCLPTLFCRSDADCRGGTCTGAFINTCSCTQCMEGMRCDSDAMCGGLKGACDINTDICNCTAGYLAAGFSSLSDALINFCDVKECTKENAKETCFGLPCQAGNCVCTV
;
A
#
# COMPACT_ATOMS: atom_id res chain seq x y z
N MET A 1 42.52 -16.78 29.76
CA MET A 1 41.24 -16.08 29.50
C MET A 1 41.40 -15.16 28.29
N SER A 2 41.35 -15.65 27.04
CA SER A 2 41.49 -14.73 25.89
C SER A 2 41.14 -15.32 24.50
N SER A 3 40.16 -16.22 24.38
CA SER A 3 39.76 -16.72 23.03
C SER A 3 38.27 -16.95 22.82
N ALA A 4 37.43 -16.87 23.86
CA ALA A 4 35.98 -17.02 23.72
C ALA A 4 35.26 -15.68 23.39
N LEU A 5 35.87 -14.53 23.71
CA LEU A 5 35.23 -13.22 23.54
C LEU A 5 35.26 -12.69 22.10
N LEU A 6 36.25 -13.08 21.29
CA LEU A 6 36.36 -12.62 19.89
C LEU A 6 35.35 -13.30 18.96
N LEU A 7 34.95 -14.55 19.24
CA LEU A 7 34.01 -15.29 18.39
C LEU A 7 32.56 -14.79 18.56
N ALA A 8 32.22 -14.22 19.71
CA ALA A 8 30.88 -13.65 19.94
C ALA A 8 30.66 -12.32 19.20
N LEU A 9 31.71 -11.52 19.01
CA LEU A 9 31.62 -10.23 18.30
C LEU A 9 31.46 -10.37 16.79
N ILE A 10 32.01 -11.45 16.20
CA ILE A 10 31.92 -11.70 14.75
C ILE A 10 30.53 -12.23 14.35
N ALA A 11 29.81 -12.88 15.28
CA ALA A 11 28.46 -13.37 15.02
C ALA A 11 27.40 -12.26 14.95
N ILE A 12 27.61 -11.13 15.65
CA ILE A 12 26.65 -10.01 15.69
C ILE A 12 26.68 -9.19 14.39
N THR A 13 27.83 -9.10 13.72
CA THR A 13 27.98 -8.32 12.48
C THR A 13 27.39 -9.00 11.24
N VAL A 14 27.07 -10.30 11.30
CA VAL A 14 26.54 -11.04 10.13
C VAL A 14 25.00 -10.93 10.03
N PHE A 15 24.30 -10.64 11.14
CA PHE A 15 22.84 -10.51 11.16
C PHE A 15 22.32 -9.07 11.31
N CYS A 16 23.21 -8.09 11.48
CA CYS A 16 22.89 -6.66 11.50
C CYS A 16 23.51 -5.90 10.32
N SER A 17 23.64 -6.55 9.15
CA SER A 17 23.91 -5.79 7.94
C SER A 17 22.71 -4.87 7.69
N PRO A 18 22.90 -3.54 7.58
CA PRO A 18 21.84 -2.67 7.10
C PRO A 18 21.43 -3.16 5.71
N ILE A 19 20.14 -3.44 5.55
CA ILE A 19 19.54 -3.66 4.23
C ILE A 19 19.85 -2.39 3.44
N ASP A 20 20.57 -2.55 2.33
CA ASP A 20 21.06 -1.46 1.51
C ASP A 20 19.88 -0.78 0.79
N GLU A 21 19.26 0.22 1.44
CA GLU A 21 18.14 1.02 0.89
C GLU A 21 18.46 1.65 -0.48
N ARG A 22 19.74 1.73 -0.86
CA ARG A 22 20.18 2.34 -2.13
C ARG A 22 19.98 1.42 -3.32
N PHE A 23 19.93 0.10 -3.11
CA PHE A 23 19.72 -0.86 -4.21
C PHE A 23 18.26 -0.87 -4.70
N ASP A 24 17.30 -0.66 -3.80
CA ASP A 24 15.87 -0.62 -4.14
C ASP A 24 15.50 0.63 -4.96
N ASP A 25 16.08 1.80 -4.65
CA ASP A 25 15.79 3.05 -5.36
C ASP A 25 16.22 3.02 -6.83
N GLU A 26 17.38 2.42 -7.15
CA GLU A 26 17.86 2.31 -8.53
C GLU A 26 16.98 1.35 -9.36
N LEU A 27 16.52 0.25 -8.75
CA LEU A 27 15.59 -0.69 -9.38
C LEU A 27 14.23 -0.03 -9.63
N LEU A 28 13.67 0.68 -8.64
CA LEU A 28 12.40 1.41 -8.78
C LEU A 28 12.49 2.52 -9.84
N ALA A 29 13.62 3.23 -9.92
CA ALA A 29 13.86 4.24 -10.94
C ALA A 29 13.92 3.61 -12.34
N LYS A 30 14.56 2.44 -12.46
CA LYS A 30 14.65 1.68 -13.71
C LYS A 30 13.27 1.15 -14.14
N GLU A 31 12.48 0.59 -13.24
CA GLU A 31 11.11 0.16 -13.51
C GLU A 31 10.22 1.32 -13.98
N ARG A 32 10.28 2.47 -13.27
CA ARG A 32 9.57 3.69 -13.72
C ARG A 32 10.04 4.17 -15.09
N SER A 33 11.31 4.00 -15.43
CA SER A 33 11.84 4.40 -16.75
C SER A 33 11.38 3.49 -17.88
N ILE A 34 11.29 2.18 -17.64
CA ILE A 34 10.73 1.19 -18.58
C ILE A 34 9.24 1.47 -18.77
N GLN A 35 8.53 1.72 -17.67
CA GLN A 35 7.12 2.10 -17.68
C GLN A 35 6.89 3.37 -18.49
N LYS A 36 7.72 4.42 -18.30
CA LYS A 36 7.65 5.66 -19.09
C LYS A 36 7.90 5.44 -20.58
N ARG A 37 8.83 4.56 -20.96
CA ARG A 37 9.07 4.23 -22.38
C ARG A 37 7.91 3.48 -23.01
N ALA A 38 7.39 2.45 -22.34
CA ALA A 38 6.25 1.69 -22.84
C ALA A 38 4.95 2.53 -22.93
N ILE A 39 4.78 3.48 -22.00
CA ILE A 39 3.71 4.50 -22.06
C ILE A 39 3.82 5.34 -23.34
N ASN A 40 5.02 5.62 -23.82
CA ASN A 40 5.25 6.40 -25.03
C ASN A 40 5.00 5.57 -26.31
N GLU A 41 5.19 4.25 -26.25
CA GLU A 41 5.07 3.34 -27.39
C GLU A 41 3.67 2.70 -27.52
N ASN A 42 2.69 3.09 -26.69
CA ASN A 42 1.34 2.50 -26.65
C ASN A 42 1.32 0.97 -26.49
N VAL A 43 2.29 0.44 -25.75
CA VAL A 43 2.41 -0.99 -25.49
C VAL A 43 1.68 -1.33 -24.20
N CYS A 44 0.88 -2.40 -24.22
CA CYS A 44 0.30 -2.96 -22.99
C CYS A 44 1.42 -3.47 -22.08
N LEU A 45 1.41 -3.03 -20.82
CA LEU A 45 2.34 -3.51 -19.80
C LEU A 45 1.63 -4.43 -18.81
N PRO A 46 2.06 -5.69 -18.67
CA PRO A 46 1.49 -6.57 -17.66
C PRO A 46 1.77 -6.00 -16.26
N THR A 47 0.85 -6.27 -15.33
CA THR A 47 0.93 -5.83 -13.92
C THR A 47 1.02 -4.32 -13.70
N LEU A 48 0.76 -3.51 -14.74
CA LEU A 48 0.59 -2.08 -14.60
C LEU A 48 -0.68 -1.80 -13.80
N PHE A 49 -0.61 -0.94 -12.77
CA PHE A 49 -1.80 -0.51 -12.04
C PHE A 49 -2.79 0.20 -12.97
N CYS A 50 -4.06 -0.20 -12.88
CA CYS A 50 -5.12 0.31 -13.72
C CYS A 50 -6.41 0.56 -12.94
N ARG A 51 -7.27 1.41 -13.49
CA ARG A 51 -8.63 1.66 -13.00
C ARG A 51 -9.67 1.33 -14.06
N SER A 52 -9.26 1.27 -15.32
CA SER A 52 -10.07 0.90 -16.46
C SER A 52 -9.21 0.22 -17.53
N ASP A 53 -9.85 -0.47 -18.48
CA ASP A 53 -9.15 -1.10 -19.61
C ASP A 53 -8.37 -0.09 -20.47
N ALA A 54 -8.81 1.17 -20.48
CA ALA A 54 -8.13 2.25 -21.19
C ALA A 54 -6.70 2.50 -20.65
N ASP A 55 -6.46 2.23 -19.37
CA ASP A 55 -5.12 2.35 -18.77
C ASP A 55 -4.15 1.28 -19.30
N CYS A 56 -4.69 0.17 -19.83
CA CYS A 56 -3.93 -1.01 -20.25
C CYS A 56 -3.59 -1.05 -21.73
N ARG A 57 -4.00 -0.05 -22.54
CA ARG A 57 -3.56 0.15 -23.94
C ARG A 57 -3.54 -1.13 -24.78
N GLY A 58 -4.67 -1.85 -24.80
CA GLY A 58 -4.82 -3.13 -25.51
C GLY A 58 -4.89 -4.36 -24.60
N GLY A 59 -4.70 -4.19 -23.29
CA GLY A 59 -5.04 -5.18 -22.28
C GLY A 59 -6.35 -4.91 -21.55
N THR A 60 -6.66 -5.76 -20.58
CA THR A 60 -7.83 -5.65 -19.70
C THR A 60 -7.37 -5.34 -18.28
N CYS A 61 -8.08 -4.44 -17.61
CA CYS A 61 -7.85 -4.12 -16.21
C CYS A 61 -8.57 -5.13 -15.32
N THR A 62 -7.80 -5.96 -14.61
CA THR A 62 -8.33 -7.05 -13.79
C THR A 62 -7.96 -6.86 -12.32
N GLY A 63 -8.91 -7.10 -11.42
CA GLY A 63 -8.74 -6.95 -9.98
C GLY A 63 -10.06 -7.10 -9.24
N ALA A 64 -9.99 -7.42 -7.95
CA ALA A 64 -11.16 -7.37 -7.08
C ALA A 64 -11.47 -5.90 -6.72
N PHE A 65 -12.76 -5.56 -6.68
CA PHE A 65 -13.30 -4.28 -6.21
C PHE A 65 -12.56 -3.02 -6.71
N ILE A 66 -12.15 -3.03 -7.99
CA ILE A 66 -11.49 -1.89 -8.64
C ILE A 66 -12.36 -0.62 -8.47
N ASN A 67 -11.72 0.51 -8.15
CA ASN A 67 -12.38 1.79 -7.90
C ASN A 67 -13.26 1.82 -6.64
N THR A 68 -12.94 1.00 -5.63
CA THR A 68 -13.57 1.08 -4.32
C THR A 68 -12.54 1.32 -3.20
N CYS A 69 -13.00 1.77 -2.03
CA CYS A 69 -12.13 2.07 -0.90
C CYS A 69 -11.56 0.78 -0.26
N SER A 70 -10.23 0.69 -0.15
CA SER A 70 -9.53 -0.49 0.38
C SER A 70 -9.39 -0.45 1.89
N CYS A 71 -10.25 -1.17 2.61
CA CYS A 71 -10.16 -1.23 4.08
C CYS A 71 -9.04 -2.12 4.61
N THR A 72 -8.60 -3.10 3.81
CA THR A 72 -7.49 -4.00 4.14
C THR A 72 -6.15 -3.28 4.35
N GLN A 73 -6.08 -2.00 3.97
CA GLN A 73 -4.87 -1.18 4.08
C GLN A 73 -4.67 -0.62 5.48
N CYS A 74 -5.73 -0.50 6.28
CA CYS A 74 -5.57 -0.31 7.70
C CYS A 74 -5.38 -1.67 8.36
N MET A 75 -4.16 -1.93 8.82
CA MET A 75 -3.80 -3.15 9.51
C MET A 75 -3.79 -2.91 11.02
N GLU A 76 -4.78 -3.47 11.72
CA GLU A 76 -4.92 -3.35 13.17
C GLU A 76 -3.65 -3.81 13.90
N GLY A 77 -3.21 -3.04 14.90
CA GLY A 77 -2.07 -3.36 15.76
C GLY A 77 -0.69 -3.10 15.14
N MET A 78 -0.61 -2.67 13.88
CA MET A 78 0.67 -2.28 13.27
C MET A 78 1.26 -1.05 13.96
N ARG A 79 2.58 -1.01 14.13
CA ARG A 79 3.27 0.17 14.67
C ARG A 79 3.07 1.38 13.75
N CYS A 80 2.80 2.54 14.32
CA CYS A 80 2.60 3.77 13.57
C CYS A 80 3.10 5.00 14.31
N ASP A 81 3.62 5.97 13.56
CA ASP A 81 3.89 7.33 14.04
C ASP A 81 2.86 8.34 13.47
N SER A 82 2.08 7.92 12.47
CA SER A 82 1.01 8.70 11.86
C SER A 82 0.01 7.81 11.13
N ASP A 83 -1.16 8.36 10.82
CA ASP A 83 -2.21 7.67 10.04
C ASP A 83 -1.72 7.16 8.67
N ALA A 84 -0.70 7.78 8.08
CA ALA A 84 -0.10 7.34 6.82
C ALA A 84 0.44 5.90 6.91
N MET A 85 0.90 5.48 8.09
CA MET A 85 1.37 4.10 8.34
C MET A 85 0.22 3.12 8.57
N CYS A 86 -0.98 3.60 8.90
CA CYS A 86 -2.20 2.81 9.03
C CYS A 86 -3.00 2.77 7.72
N GLY A 87 -2.30 2.74 6.58
CA GLY A 87 -2.90 2.80 5.25
C GLY A 87 -3.50 4.16 4.89
N GLY A 88 -3.31 5.19 5.72
CA GLY A 88 -3.84 6.53 5.52
C GLY A 88 -5.19 6.80 6.19
N LEU A 89 -5.79 5.82 6.88
CA LEU A 89 -7.06 6.01 7.57
C LEU A 89 -6.92 7.05 8.68
N LYS A 90 -7.62 8.17 8.53
CA LYS A 90 -7.52 9.29 9.48
C LYS A 90 -8.02 8.91 10.87
N GLY A 91 -7.25 9.24 11.89
CA GLY A 91 -7.56 8.92 13.29
C GLY A 91 -7.35 7.45 13.65
N ALA A 92 -6.66 6.68 12.80
CA ALA A 92 -6.37 5.28 13.08
C ALA A 92 -5.09 5.12 13.91
N CYS A 93 -4.09 5.99 13.79
CA CYS A 93 -2.88 5.85 14.59
C CYS A 93 -3.10 6.37 16.01
N ASP A 94 -3.07 5.47 17.00
CA ASP A 94 -3.10 5.84 18.41
C ASP A 94 -1.69 6.22 18.88
N ILE A 95 -1.43 7.53 18.95
CA ILE A 95 -0.14 8.09 19.38
C ILE A 95 0.23 7.79 20.83
N ASN A 96 -0.68 7.26 21.64
CA ASN A 96 -0.37 6.89 23.03
C ASN A 96 0.23 5.49 23.13
N THR A 97 -0.11 4.63 22.16
CA THR A 97 0.31 3.23 22.10
C THR A 97 1.21 2.95 20.89
N ASP A 98 1.36 3.93 20.00
CA ASP A 98 2.02 3.90 18.69
C ASP A 98 1.55 2.71 17.83
N ILE A 99 0.27 2.38 17.89
CA ILE A 99 -0.33 1.30 17.08
C ILE A 99 -1.56 1.77 16.32
N CYS A 100 -1.79 1.15 15.17
CA CYS A 100 -2.97 1.35 14.35
C CYS A 100 -4.20 0.73 15.03
N ASN A 101 -5.14 1.57 15.42
CA ASN A 101 -6.50 1.24 15.83
C ASN A 101 -7.47 1.63 14.70
N CYS A 102 -7.68 0.69 13.77
CA CYS A 102 -8.54 0.90 12.61
C CYS A 102 -10.00 1.12 13.02
N THR A 103 -10.44 0.47 14.10
CA THR A 103 -11.78 0.70 14.66
C THR A 103 -11.96 2.17 15.05
N ALA A 104 -11.00 2.77 15.74
CA ALA A 104 -11.03 4.19 16.09
C ALA A 104 -11.06 5.09 14.84
N GLY A 105 -10.28 4.75 13.81
CA GLY A 105 -10.30 5.46 12.52
C GLY A 105 -11.69 5.44 11.85
N TYR A 106 -12.37 4.29 11.82
CA TYR A 106 -13.72 4.21 11.26
C TYR A 106 -14.77 4.95 12.11
N LEU A 107 -14.65 4.89 13.44
CA LEU A 107 -15.53 5.68 14.32
C LEU A 107 -15.31 7.20 14.09
N ALA A 108 -14.05 7.63 13.92
CA ALA A 108 -13.71 9.02 13.60
C ALA A 108 -14.22 9.47 12.23
N ALA A 109 -14.33 8.54 11.27
CA ALA A 109 -14.94 8.76 9.96
C ALA A 109 -16.48 8.82 10.00
N GLY A 110 -17.11 8.53 11.15
CA GLY A 110 -18.55 8.62 11.36
C GLY A 110 -19.32 7.31 11.23
N PHE A 111 -18.64 6.17 11.13
CA PHE A 111 -19.29 4.86 11.17
C PHE A 111 -19.69 4.48 12.59
N SER A 112 -20.76 3.69 12.73
CA SER A 112 -21.25 3.26 14.04
C SER A 112 -20.38 2.17 14.68
N SER A 113 -19.68 1.39 13.86
CA SER A 113 -18.78 0.32 14.26
C SER A 113 -17.88 -0.10 13.10
N LEU A 114 -16.85 -0.91 13.38
CA LEU A 114 -16.05 -1.53 12.33
C LEU A 114 -16.92 -2.40 11.41
N SER A 115 -17.88 -3.15 11.95
CA SER A 115 -18.79 -3.99 11.15
C SER A 115 -19.64 -3.19 10.17
N ASP A 116 -20.10 -2.00 10.58
CA ASP A 116 -20.83 -1.08 9.72
C ASP A 116 -19.97 -0.59 8.56
N ALA A 117 -18.72 -0.20 8.83
CA ALA A 117 -17.76 0.15 7.78
C ALA A 117 -17.49 -1.03 6.83
N LEU A 118 -17.30 -2.24 7.35
CA LEU A 118 -17.04 -3.43 6.54
C LEU A 118 -18.19 -3.78 5.58
N ILE A 119 -19.45 -3.55 5.98
CA ILE A 119 -20.62 -3.89 5.17
C ILE A 119 -20.97 -2.77 4.19
N ASN A 120 -20.90 -1.52 4.62
CA ASN A 120 -21.45 -0.39 3.88
C ASN A 120 -20.40 0.46 3.16
N PHE A 121 -19.11 0.25 3.41
CA PHE A 121 -18.05 1.10 2.90
C PHE A 121 -16.89 0.31 2.27
N CYS A 122 -16.37 -0.68 2.96
CA CYS A 122 -15.23 -1.47 2.49
C CYS A 122 -15.57 -2.24 1.23
N ASP A 123 -14.75 -2.10 0.19
CA ASP A 123 -14.96 -2.77 -1.11
C ASP A 123 -16.32 -2.46 -1.79
N VAL A 124 -17.03 -1.44 -1.27
CA VAL A 124 -18.39 -1.03 -1.71
C VAL A 124 -18.40 0.43 -2.13
N LYS A 125 -17.76 1.31 -1.34
CA LYS A 125 -17.75 2.75 -1.61
C LYS A 125 -16.86 3.05 -2.81
N GLU A 126 -17.47 3.52 -3.89
CA GLU A 126 -16.75 3.93 -5.10
C GLU A 126 -15.87 5.16 -4.86
N CYS A 127 -14.73 5.19 -5.56
CA CYS A 127 -13.75 6.27 -5.51
C CYS A 127 -12.94 6.35 -6.81
N THR A 128 -12.34 7.51 -7.03
CA THR A 128 -11.37 7.77 -8.10
C THR A 128 -10.03 8.14 -7.50
N LYS A 129 -8.98 8.25 -8.33
CA LYS A 129 -7.65 8.66 -7.86
C LYS A 129 -7.67 10.07 -7.25
N GLU A 130 -8.52 10.95 -7.76
CA GLU A 130 -8.59 12.36 -7.41
C GLU A 130 -9.34 12.56 -6.09
N ASN A 131 -10.41 11.79 -5.85
CA ASN A 131 -11.28 11.96 -4.69
C ASN A 131 -11.02 10.95 -3.55
N ALA A 132 -10.12 9.97 -3.74
CA ALA A 132 -9.88 8.90 -2.77
C ALA A 132 -9.57 9.43 -1.36
N LYS A 133 -8.75 10.49 -1.26
CA LYS A 133 -8.33 11.05 0.03
C LYS A 133 -9.50 11.55 0.89
N GLU A 134 -10.55 12.05 0.24
CA GLU A 134 -11.75 12.55 0.90
C GLU A 134 -12.78 11.43 1.05
N THR A 135 -13.06 10.71 -0.04
CA THR A 135 -14.10 9.69 -0.13
C THR A 135 -13.80 8.45 0.71
N CYS A 136 -12.52 8.08 0.81
CA CYS A 136 -12.06 6.90 1.54
C CYS A 136 -11.43 7.25 2.90
N PHE A 137 -11.65 8.46 3.41
CA PHE A 137 -11.11 8.91 4.70
C PHE A 137 -9.59 8.76 4.82
N GLY A 138 -8.89 8.89 3.69
CA GLY A 138 -7.44 8.77 3.56
C GLY A 138 -6.93 7.38 3.16
N LEU A 139 -7.77 6.34 3.22
CA LEU A 139 -7.44 5.03 2.65
C LEU A 139 -7.25 5.12 1.13
N PRO A 140 -6.45 4.23 0.51
CA PRO A 140 -6.29 4.23 -0.92
C PRO A 140 -7.53 3.62 -1.60
N CYS A 141 -7.77 4.11 -2.81
CA CYS A 141 -8.78 3.56 -3.69
C CYS A 141 -8.18 2.42 -4.51
N GLN A 142 -8.77 1.24 -4.47
CA GLN A 142 -8.25 0.03 -5.11
C GLN A 142 -8.04 0.22 -6.61
N ALA A 143 -6.91 -0.29 -7.07
CA ALA A 143 -6.54 -0.38 -8.46
C ALA A 143 -6.42 -1.85 -8.86
N GLY A 144 -6.79 -2.16 -10.09
CA GLY A 144 -6.51 -3.45 -10.71
C GLY A 144 -5.09 -3.49 -11.27
N ASN A 145 -4.81 -4.57 -11.97
CA ASN A 145 -3.60 -4.78 -12.74
C ASN A 145 -3.95 -5.09 -14.20
N CYS A 146 -3.14 -4.56 -15.12
CA CYS A 146 -3.29 -4.85 -16.52
C CYS A 146 -2.89 -6.28 -16.84
N VAL A 147 -3.76 -6.96 -17.58
CA VAL A 147 -3.52 -8.26 -18.20
C VAL A 147 -3.48 -8.04 -19.71
N CYS A 148 -2.31 -8.26 -20.30
CA CYS A 148 -2.10 -8.11 -21.74
C CYS A 148 -2.42 -9.42 -22.44
N THR A 149 -3.49 -9.44 -23.22
CA THR A 149 -3.75 -10.52 -24.18
C THR A 149 -2.93 -10.23 -25.42
N VAL A 150 -1.92 -11.08 -25.66
CA VAL A 150 -1.07 -11.06 -26.87
C VAL A 150 -1.87 -11.17 -28.16
#